data_AF-A0A958ANF6-F1
#
_entry.id   AF-A0A958ANF6-F1
#
_cell.length_a   1.000
_cell.length_b   1.000
_cell.length_c   1.000
_cell.angle_alpha   90.00
_cell.angle_beta   90.00
_cell.angle_gamma   90.00
#
_symmetry.space_group_name_H-M   'P 1'
#
loop_
_entity.id
_entity.type
_entity.pdbx_description
1 polymer ?
#
loop_
_entity_poly.entity_id
_entity_poly.type
_entity_poly.pdbx_seq_one_letter_code
_entity_poly.pdbx_strand_id
1 'polypeptide(L)'
;IFGMVSNGWMVQDARWRLAKYSTGETVLFDLQNDPNEQQNLIDSTEHQTVRQQLEMALTQEIMRSLALAHEEKRVYRSDLSQDIGYGREGWQRPYPQPIGTAP
;
A
#
# COMPACT_ATOMS: atom_id res chain seq x y z
N ILE A 1 -0.56 -1.58 11.78
CA ILE A 1 -1.65 -2.30 11.07
C ILE A 1 -2.11 -1.41 9.92
N PHE A 2 -2.34 -2.01 8.76
CA PHE A 2 -2.97 -1.34 7.62
C PHE A 2 -4.33 -1.98 7.36
N GLY A 3 -5.36 -1.15 7.19
CA GLY A 3 -6.70 -1.59 6.83
C GLY A 3 -7.09 -0.97 5.51
N MET A 4 -7.59 -1.78 4.57
CA MET A 4 -8.04 -1.28 3.26
C MET A 4 -9.38 -1.91 2.92
N VAL A 5 -10.40 -1.06 2.77
CA VAL A 5 -11.72 -1.42 2.24
C VAL A 5 -12.05 -0.55 1.03
N SER A 6 -13.15 -0.83 0.35
CA SER A 6 -13.51 -0.18 -0.91
C SER A 6 -13.54 1.34 -0.84
N ASN A 7 -14.00 1.90 0.28
CA ASN A 7 -14.25 3.34 0.44
C ASN A 7 -13.36 4.01 1.51
N GLY A 8 -12.38 3.29 2.05
CA GLY A 8 -11.58 3.80 3.15
C GLY A 8 -10.32 2.99 3.40
N TRP A 9 -9.22 3.70 3.65
CA TRP A 9 -7.92 3.14 3.97
C TRP A 9 -7.41 3.73 5.27
N MET A 10 -6.72 2.93 6.06
CA MET A 10 -6.27 3.29 7.40
C MET A 10 -4.88 2.75 7.64
N VAL A 11 -4.07 3.54 8.34
CA VAL A 11 -2.89 3.06 9.06
C VAL A 11 -3.09 3.33 10.55
N GLN A 12 -2.72 2.35 11.37
CA GLN A 12 -2.76 2.46 12.81
C GLN A 12 -1.51 1.84 13.43
N ASP A 13 -0.89 2.55 14.36
CA ASP A 13 0.11 2.01 15.27
C ASP A 13 -0.46 1.87 16.71
N ALA A 14 0.41 1.76 17.72
CA ALA A 14 -0.03 1.60 19.11
C ALA A 14 -0.72 2.86 19.68
N ARG A 15 -0.42 4.04 19.15
CA ARG A 15 -0.88 5.34 19.64
C ARG A 15 -1.69 6.10 18.61
N TRP A 16 -1.36 6.03 17.34
CA TRP A 16 -1.97 6.86 16.32
C TRP A 16 -2.80 6.06 15.33
N ARG A 17 -3.92 6.64 14.91
CA ARG A 17 -4.73 6.14 13.80
C ARG A 17 -4.95 7.26 12.79
N LEU A 18 -4.60 7.01 11.54
CA LEU A 18 -4.91 7.86 10.39
C LEU A 18 -5.84 7.09 9.46
N ALA A 19 -6.99 7.67 9.11
CA ALA A 19 -7.91 7.10 8.13
C ALA A 19 -8.23 8.10 7.02
N LYS A 20 -8.28 7.61 5.79
CA LYS A 20 -8.62 8.35 4.56
C LYS A 20 -9.83 7.70 3.91
N TYR A 21 -10.83 8.50 3.60
CA TYR A 21 -12.05 8.05 2.93
C TYR A 21 -12.12 8.54 1.49
N SER A 22 -12.80 7.78 0.64
CA SER A 22 -12.98 8.14 -0.77
C SER A 22 -13.78 9.43 -0.98
N THR A 23 -14.48 9.90 0.05
CA THR A 23 -15.19 11.19 0.09
C THR A 23 -14.24 12.39 0.16
N GLY A 24 -12.93 12.16 0.41
CA GLY A 24 -11.94 13.19 0.65
C GLY A 24 -11.73 13.50 2.14
N GLU A 25 -12.58 12.96 3.02
CA GLU A 25 -12.41 13.11 4.46
C GLU A 25 -11.17 12.34 4.94
N THR A 26 -10.36 13.00 5.78
CA THR A 26 -9.20 12.41 6.43
C THR A 26 -9.25 12.74 7.91
N VAL A 27 -9.00 11.75 8.75
CA VAL A 27 -9.05 11.87 10.21
C VAL A 27 -7.78 11.33 10.84
N LEU A 28 -7.32 11.98 11.91
CA LEU A 28 -6.17 11.58 12.71
C LEU A 28 -6.55 11.58 14.19
N PHE A 29 -6.30 10.48 14.89
CA PHE A 29 -6.62 10.31 16.31
C PHE A 29 -5.41 9.84 17.12
N ASP A 30 -5.27 10.37 18.35
CA ASP A 30 -4.36 9.87 19.39
C ASP A 30 -5.11 8.87 20.28
N LEU A 31 -5.02 7.58 19.97
CA LEU A 31 -5.70 6.50 20.69
C LEU A 31 -5.25 6.35 22.14
N GLN A 32 -4.11 6.93 22.53
CA GLN A 32 -3.65 6.87 23.92
C GLN A 32 -4.38 7.90 24.79
N ASN A 33 -4.57 9.11 24.27
CA ASN A 33 -5.21 10.22 24.99
C ASN A 33 -6.72 10.34 24.68
N ASP A 34 -7.13 9.83 23.53
CA ASP A 34 -8.51 9.80 23.05
C ASP A 34 -8.87 8.41 22.47
N PRO A 35 -9.04 7.39 23.33
CA PRO A 35 -9.38 6.03 22.90
C PRO A 35 -10.73 5.92 22.18
N ASN A 36 -11.60 6.93 22.33
CA ASN A 36 -12.94 6.97 21.75
C ASN A 36 -13.00 7.81 20.46
N GLU A 37 -11.87 8.33 19.97
CA GLU A 37 -11.76 9.02 18.68
C GLU A 37 -12.71 10.23 18.54
N GLN A 38 -12.88 10.98 19.62
CA GLN A 38 -13.75 12.15 19.65
C GLN A 38 -13.09 13.40 19.05
N GLN A 39 -11.77 13.49 19.07
CA GLN A 39 -11.01 14.67 18.64
C GLN A 39 -10.19 14.39 17.40
N ASN A 40 -10.67 14.87 16.24
CA ASN A 40 -9.90 14.80 15.02
C ASN A 40 -8.76 15.83 15.02
N LEU A 41 -7.51 15.34 14.99
CA LEU A 41 -6.29 16.13 15.02
C LEU A 41 -5.72 16.42 13.63
N ILE A 42 -6.48 16.20 12.55
CA ILE A 42 -5.98 16.28 11.17
C ILE A 42 -5.39 17.66 10.82
N ASP A 43 -5.98 18.74 11.34
CA ASP A 43 -5.57 20.12 11.10
C ASP A 43 -4.62 20.67 12.18
N SER A 44 -4.26 19.85 13.17
CA SER A 44 -3.35 20.25 14.23
C SER A 44 -1.93 20.41 13.71
N THR A 45 -1.39 21.63 13.82
CA THR A 45 0.01 21.92 13.46
C THR A 45 1.02 21.19 14.35
N GLU A 46 0.67 20.99 15.62
CA GLU A 46 1.47 20.23 16.59
C GLU A 46 1.70 18.78 16.15
N HIS A 47 0.71 18.18 15.49
CA HIS A 47 0.74 16.77 15.08
C HIS A 47 1.12 16.58 13.61
N GLN A 48 1.55 17.65 12.92
CA GLN A 48 1.84 17.62 11.49
C GLN A 48 2.89 16.57 11.11
N THR A 49 3.97 16.44 11.89
CA THR A 49 5.03 15.46 11.63
C THR A 49 4.51 14.02 11.72
N VAL A 50 3.70 13.73 12.73
CA VAL A 50 3.08 12.40 12.91
C VAL A 50 2.15 12.10 11.73
N ARG A 51 1.31 13.06 11.35
CA ARG A 51 0.44 12.96 10.18
C ARG A 51 1.24 12.58 8.93
N GLN A 52 2.31 13.32 8.64
CA GLN A 52 3.15 13.08 7.46
C GLN A 52 3.81 11.69 7.47
N GLN A 53 4.29 11.24 8.62
CA GLN A 53 4.89 9.90 8.76
C GLN A 53 3.87 8.80 8.47
N LEU A 54 2.67 8.91 9.02
CA LEU A 54 1.59 7.95 8.79
C LEU A 54 1.10 7.99 7.34
N GLU A 55 0.97 9.18 6.75
CA GLU A 55 0.62 9.32 5.34
C GLU A 55 1.65 8.68 4.41
N MET A 56 2.93 8.88 4.69
CA MET A 56 4.01 8.25 3.94
C MET A 56 3.93 6.72 4.06
N ALA A 57 3.77 6.20 5.28
CA ALA A 57 3.66 4.76 5.53
C ALA A 57 2.45 4.15 4.80
N LEU A 58 1.28 4.79 4.89
CA LEU A 58 0.06 4.36 4.20
C LEU A 58 0.25 4.37 2.68
N THR A 59 0.86 5.42 2.14
CA THR A 59 1.12 5.54 0.70
C THR A 59 2.06 4.44 0.20
N GLN A 60 3.15 4.19 0.93
CA GLN A 60 4.08 3.11 0.61
C GLN A 60 3.40 1.74 0.63
N GLU A 61 2.54 1.48 1.61
CA GLU A 61 1.81 0.21 1.70
C GLU A 61 0.78 0.06 0.57
N ILE A 62 0.09 1.13 0.17
CA ILE A 62 -0.81 1.13 -0.99
C ILE A 62 -0.03 0.78 -2.25
N MET A 63 1.11 1.42 -2.49
CA MET A 63 1.97 1.13 -3.64
C MET A 63 2.46 -0.32 -3.62
N ARG A 64 2.89 -0.82 -2.46
CA ARG A 64 3.32 -2.22 -2.28
C ARG A 64 2.17 -3.19 -2.59
N SER A 65 0.98 -2.94 -2.03
CA SER A 65 -0.21 -3.78 -2.20
C SER A 65 -0.67 -3.83 -3.65
N LEU A 66 -0.69 -2.69 -4.34
CA LEU A 66 -0.99 -2.60 -5.78
C LEU A 66 0.03 -3.34 -6.64
N ALA A 67 1.32 -3.27 -6.30
CA ALA A 67 2.35 -3.99 -7.02
C ALA A 67 2.25 -5.51 -6.83
N LEU A 68 1.86 -5.97 -5.64
CA LEU A 68 1.61 -7.39 -5.36
C LEU A 68 0.32 -7.89 -6.02
N ALA A 69 -0.74 -7.07 -6.01
CA ALA A 69 -2.02 -7.40 -6.67
C ALA A 69 -1.90 -7.52 -8.19
N HIS A 70 -0.81 -7.03 -8.78
CA HIS A 70 -0.50 -7.08 -10.21
C HIS A 70 0.75 -7.89 -10.51
N GLU A 71 1.19 -8.75 -9.59
CA GLU A 71 2.40 -9.52 -9.75
C GLU A 71 2.36 -10.42 -10.99
N GLU A 72 1.20 -10.97 -11.34
CA GLU A 72 0.96 -11.75 -12.54
C GLU A 72 1.21 -10.98 -13.84
N LYS A 73 1.12 -9.63 -13.78
CA LYS A 73 1.38 -8.74 -14.92
C LYS A 73 2.85 -8.38 -15.05
N ARG A 74 3.67 -8.55 -14.01
CA ARG A 74 5.10 -8.18 -14.04
C ARG A 74 5.85 -8.91 -15.14
N VAL A 75 6.67 -8.16 -15.87
CA VAL A 75 7.48 -8.68 -16.99
C VAL A 75 8.80 -9.27 -16.49
N TYR A 76 9.42 -8.63 -15.51
CA TYR A 76 10.70 -9.03 -14.92
C TYR A 76 10.48 -9.46 -13.47
N ARG A 77 10.24 -10.75 -13.23
CA ARG A 77 10.33 -11.35 -11.87
C ARG A 77 11.80 -11.64 -11.52
N SER A 78 12.53 -12.12 -12.53
CA SER A 78 13.99 -12.27 -12.59
C SER A 78 14.49 -11.59 -13.85
N ASP A 79 15.80 -11.36 -13.94
CA ASP A 79 16.42 -10.92 -15.19
C ASP A 79 16.08 -11.92 -16.31
N LEU A 80 15.39 -11.45 -17.36
CA LEU A 80 15.02 -12.27 -18.52
C LEU A 80 16.24 -12.66 -19.36
N SER A 81 17.43 -12.11 -19.06
CA SER A 81 18.71 -12.59 -19.59
C SER A 81 19.00 -14.06 -19.27
N GLN A 82 18.34 -14.62 -18.25
CA GLN A 82 18.47 -16.03 -17.87
C GLN A 82 17.56 -16.96 -18.69
N ASP A 83 16.61 -16.44 -19.47
CA ASP A 83 15.85 -17.23 -20.43
C ASP A 83 16.61 -17.27 -21.76
N ILE A 84 17.15 -18.45 -22.09
CA ILE A 84 17.96 -18.69 -23.30
C ILE A 84 17.16 -18.39 -24.59
N GLY A 85 15.82 -18.46 -24.53
CA GLY A 85 14.92 -18.13 -25.63
C GLY A 85 14.57 -16.64 -25.72
N TYR A 86 14.86 -15.84 -24.70
CA TYR A 86 14.52 -14.42 -24.68
C TYR A 86 15.21 -13.67 -25.83
N GLY A 87 14.42 -12.90 -26.59
CA GLY A 87 14.91 -12.16 -27.76
C GLY A 87 15.09 -12.99 -29.03
N ARG A 88 14.79 -14.29 -29.03
CA ARG A 88 14.78 -15.13 -30.24
C ARG A 88 13.40 -15.12 -30.91
N GLU A 89 13.40 -15.29 -32.23
CA GLU A 89 12.17 -15.46 -33.01
C GLU A 89 11.38 -16.68 -32.51
N GLY A 90 10.07 -16.50 -32.30
CA GLY A 90 9.18 -17.54 -31.76
C GLY A 90 9.10 -17.62 -30.23
N TRP A 91 9.84 -16.79 -29.49
CA TRP A 91 9.68 -16.70 -28.03
C TRP A 91 8.29 -16.15 -27.66
N GLN A 92 7.60 -16.86 -26.76
CA GLN A 92 6.29 -16.45 -26.25
C GLN A 92 6.34 -16.26 -24.75
N ARG A 93 5.85 -15.12 -24.29
CA ARG A 93 5.69 -14.85 -22.86
C ARG A 93 4.39 -15.48 -22.34
N PRO A 94 4.44 -16.27 -21.26
CA PRO A 94 3.24 -16.65 -20.52
C PRO A 94 2.58 -15.39 -19.92
N TYR A 95 1.35 -15.10 -20.32
CA TYR A 95 0.58 -13.96 -19.80
C TYR A 95 -0.91 -14.30 -19.63
N PRO A 96 -1.52 -14.00 -18.46
CA PRO A 96 -0.88 -13.61 -17.21
C PRO A 96 0.09 -14.68 -16.70
N GLN A 97 1.07 -14.30 -15.89
CA GLN A 97 1.98 -15.31 -15.34
C GLN A 97 1.24 -16.18 -14.30
N PRO A 98 1.62 -17.46 -14.15
CA PRO A 98 1.11 -18.28 -13.05
C PRO A 98 1.48 -17.66 -11.69
N ILE A 99 0.51 -17.63 -10.79
CA ILE A 99 0.69 -17.20 -9.40
C ILE A 99 0.96 -18.46 -8.56
N GLY A 100 2.05 -18.49 -7.79
CA GLY A 100 2.31 -19.55 -6.79
C GLY A 100 3.22 -20.72 -7.21
N THR A 101 3.66 -20.81 -8.47
CA THR A 101 4.74 -21.74 -8.84
C THR A 101 6.09 -21.05 -8.65
N ALA A 102 6.83 -21.50 -7.64
CA ALA A 102 8.27 -21.25 -7.56
C ALA A 102 8.96 -21.82 -8.82
N PRO A 103 10.07 -21.21 -9.29
CA PRO A 103 10.89 -21.80 -10.35
C PRO A 103 11.46 -23.16 -9.95
#